data_AF-A0A353T734-F1
#
_entry.id   AF-A0A353T734-F1
#
_cell.length_a   1.000
_cell.length_b   1.000
_cell.length_c   1.000
_cell.angle_alpha   90.00
_cell.angle_beta   90.00
_cell.angle_gamma   90.00
#
_symmetry.space_group_name_H-M   'P 1'
#
loop_
_entity.id
_entity.type
_entity.pdbx_description
1 polymer ?
#
loop_
_entity_poly.entity_id
_entity_poly.type
_entity_poly.pdbx_seq_one_letter_code
_entity_poly.pdbx_strand_id
1 'polypeptide(L)'
;MALMNPDNPLFTIDAPPCRETVHAKIAAMGRELAPRQFQQAYERIYDLFELRGSIFAEEIEAIADEILAQPVIGWDLVSLKTTIGPNVLPAAMVVLISPDGKKTTAEAAGSSSTDAICQAITEATGIRIFLKDFNFSMFSSGTNALGQASITAEYHNRQVRTKACSIDMLQAVAKAYLMAINIVLDRIDRQLE
;
A
#
# COMPACT_ATOMS: atom_id res chain seq x y z
N MET A 1 -22.70 8.13 7.22
CA MET A 1 -22.58 7.25 6.03
C MET A 1 -23.03 8.05 4.84
N ALA A 2 -22.13 8.82 4.23
CA ALA A 2 -22.45 9.55 3.01
C ALA A 2 -22.74 8.52 1.91
N LEU A 3 -23.89 8.67 1.28
CA LEU A 3 -24.35 7.82 0.19
C LEU A 3 -23.31 7.87 -0.93
N MET A 4 -22.74 6.69 -1.24
CA MET A 4 -21.96 6.43 -2.43
C MET A 4 -22.70 7.02 -3.64
N ASN A 5 -22.06 7.92 -4.36
CA ASN A 5 -22.49 8.27 -5.70
C ASN A 5 -21.47 7.70 -6.69
N PRO A 6 -21.59 6.40 -7.04
CA PRO A 6 -20.61 5.69 -7.87
C PRO A 6 -20.46 6.24 -9.30
N ASP A 7 -21.24 7.25 -9.68
CA ASP A 7 -21.31 7.81 -11.03
C ASP A 7 -20.64 9.18 -11.19
N ASN A 8 -19.98 9.74 -10.16
CA ASN A 8 -19.33 11.05 -10.28
C ASN A 8 -17.82 11.01 -10.00
N PRO A 9 -16.98 10.72 -11.03
CA PRO A 9 -15.54 10.79 -10.89
C PRO A 9 -15.07 12.22 -10.56
N LEU A 10 -14.07 12.33 -9.69
CA LEU A 10 -13.49 13.60 -9.29
C LEU A 10 -12.59 14.18 -10.39
N PHE A 11 -11.91 13.30 -11.13
CA PHE A 11 -11.09 13.64 -12.29
C PHE A 11 -11.49 12.78 -13.48
N THR A 12 -11.47 13.38 -14.67
CA THR A 12 -11.81 12.73 -15.95
C THR A 12 -10.85 13.19 -17.04
N ILE A 13 -10.90 12.59 -18.23
CA ILE A 13 -10.09 12.99 -19.38
C ILE A 13 -10.28 14.48 -19.72
N ASP A 14 -11.51 15.00 -19.59
CA ASP A 14 -11.84 16.41 -19.85
C ASP A 14 -11.42 17.36 -18.70
N ALA A 15 -11.17 16.81 -17.51
CA ALA A 15 -10.75 17.54 -16.32
C ALA A 15 -9.65 16.76 -15.56
N PRO A 16 -8.43 16.72 -16.12
CA PRO A 16 -7.33 15.91 -15.58
C PRO A 16 -6.80 16.45 -14.25
N PRO A 17 -6.14 15.61 -13.42
CA PRO A 17 -5.58 16.04 -12.15
C PRO A 17 -4.35 16.94 -12.34
N CYS A 18 -4.46 18.21 -11.95
CA CYS A 18 -3.30 19.09 -11.75
C CYS A 18 -2.96 19.24 -10.26
N ARG A 19 -1.73 19.67 -9.95
CA ARG A 19 -1.23 19.78 -8.58
C ARG A 19 -2.14 20.63 -7.70
N GLU A 20 -2.58 21.78 -8.21
CA GLU A 20 -3.45 22.70 -7.48
C GLU A 20 -4.80 22.06 -7.13
N THR A 21 -5.43 21.41 -8.12
CA THR A 21 -6.72 20.73 -7.90
C THR A 21 -6.60 19.55 -6.96
N VAL A 22 -5.56 18.72 -7.09
CA VAL A 22 -5.33 17.57 -6.20
C VAL A 22 -5.10 18.05 -4.77
N HIS A 23 -4.27 19.07 -4.58
CA HIS A 23 -4.02 19.67 -3.27
C HIS A 23 -5.30 20.19 -2.64
N ALA A 24 -6.10 20.97 -3.39
CA ALA A 24 -7.36 21.50 -2.91
C ALA A 24 -8.36 20.41 -2.52
N LYS A 25 -8.40 19.31 -3.28
CA LYS A 25 -9.29 18.17 -2.98
C LYS A 25 -8.85 17.41 -1.74
N ILE A 26 -7.56 17.09 -1.60
CA ILE A 26 -7.02 16.42 -0.41
C ILE A 26 -7.27 17.28 0.85
N ALA A 27 -7.05 18.60 0.77
CA ALA A 27 -7.33 19.53 1.86
C ALA A 27 -8.84 19.60 2.20
N ALA A 28 -9.72 19.63 1.19
CA ALA A 28 -11.17 19.61 1.39
C ALA A 28 -11.67 18.31 2.04
N MET A 29 -10.92 17.22 1.89
CA MET A 29 -11.17 15.93 2.55
C MET A 29 -10.59 15.86 3.98
N GLY A 30 -10.08 16.98 4.52
CA GLY A 30 -9.57 17.09 5.89
C GLY A 30 -8.18 16.46 6.10
N ARG A 31 -7.40 16.28 5.03
CA ARG A 31 -6.06 15.70 5.07
C ARG A 31 -5.02 16.77 4.74
N GLU A 32 -4.01 16.89 5.60
CA GLU A 32 -2.88 17.79 5.37
C GLU A 32 -1.62 16.95 5.14
N LEU A 33 -1.03 17.08 3.95
CA LEU A 33 0.18 16.36 3.56
C LEU A 33 1.37 17.31 3.57
N ALA A 34 2.49 16.89 4.16
CA ALA A 34 3.76 17.59 4.00
C ALA A 34 4.18 17.60 2.51
N PRO A 35 5.05 18.53 2.06
CA PRO A 35 5.39 18.66 0.64
C PRO A 35 5.87 17.36 -0.03
N ARG A 36 6.67 16.55 0.68
CA ARG A 36 7.14 15.25 0.19
C ARG A 36 6.00 14.22 0.08
N GLN A 37 5.12 14.17 1.07
CA GLN A 37 3.96 13.28 1.07
C GLN A 37 2.97 13.68 -0.04
N PHE A 38 2.75 14.98 -0.24
CA PHE A 38 1.92 15.48 -1.32
C PHE A 38 2.49 15.11 -2.69
N GLN A 39 3.80 15.23 -2.88
CA GLN A 39 4.46 14.81 -4.12
C GLN A 39 4.18 13.33 -4.42
N GLN A 40 4.38 12.46 -3.43
CA GLN A 40 4.10 11.03 -3.58
C GLN A 40 2.62 10.73 -3.87
N ALA A 41 1.71 11.44 -3.19
CA ALA A 41 0.27 11.30 -3.43
C ALA A 41 -0.09 11.72 -4.86
N TYR A 42 0.44 12.86 -5.30
CA TYR A 42 0.21 13.39 -6.63
C TYR A 42 0.69 12.43 -7.72
N GLU A 43 1.91 11.89 -7.60
CA GLU A 43 2.45 10.90 -8.54
C GLU A 43 1.56 9.66 -8.63
N ARG A 44 1.15 9.09 -7.48
CA ARG A 44 0.26 7.91 -7.47
C ARG A 44 -1.11 8.18 -8.07
N ILE A 45 -1.68 9.36 -7.82
CA ILE A 45 -2.96 9.78 -8.41
C ILE A 45 -2.78 9.97 -9.91
N TYR A 46 -1.70 10.61 -10.34
CA TYR A 46 -1.42 10.83 -11.75
C TYR A 46 -1.22 9.50 -12.51
N ASP A 47 -0.45 8.56 -11.95
CA ASP A 47 -0.23 7.23 -12.54
C ASP A 47 -1.54 6.45 -12.66
N LEU A 48 -2.41 6.53 -11.64
CA LEU A 48 -3.73 5.90 -11.68
C LEU A 48 -4.62 6.54 -12.76
N PHE A 49 -4.50 7.87 -12.94
CA PHE A 49 -5.26 8.62 -13.95
C PHE A 49 -4.80 8.24 -15.36
N GLU A 50 -3.49 8.20 -15.62
CA GLU A 50 -2.94 7.79 -16.91
C GLU A 50 -3.41 6.38 -17.31
N LEU A 51 -3.55 5.48 -16.34
CA LEU A 51 -4.01 4.12 -16.59
C LEU A 51 -5.51 4.01 -16.90
N ARG A 52 -6.35 4.89 -16.32
CA ARG A 52 -7.82 4.71 -16.32
C ARG A 52 -8.62 5.82 -16.99
N GLY A 53 -8.07 7.03 -17.05
CA GLY A 53 -8.76 8.24 -17.50
C GLY A 53 -9.79 8.80 -16.51
N SER A 54 -10.06 8.13 -15.38
CA SER A 54 -10.96 8.63 -14.33
C SER A 54 -10.55 8.17 -12.94
N ILE A 55 -10.78 9.04 -11.95
CA ILE A 55 -10.46 8.79 -10.54
C ILE A 55 -11.61 9.27 -9.64
N PHE A 56 -11.94 8.48 -8.63
CA PHE A 56 -12.98 8.77 -7.65
C PHE A 56 -12.41 9.39 -6.36
N ALA A 57 -13.27 10.09 -5.62
CA ALA A 57 -12.88 10.77 -4.38
C ALA A 57 -12.28 9.79 -3.36
N GLU A 58 -12.91 8.63 -3.20
CA GLU A 58 -12.52 7.57 -2.26
C GLU A 58 -11.12 7.01 -2.56
N GLU A 59 -10.73 6.99 -3.83
CA GLU A 59 -9.41 6.50 -4.25
C GLU A 59 -8.30 7.48 -3.86
N ILE A 60 -8.57 8.78 -3.99
CA ILE A 60 -7.66 9.85 -3.56
C ILE A 60 -7.55 9.84 -2.04
N GLU A 61 -8.68 9.72 -1.35
CA GLU A 61 -8.72 9.58 0.11
C GLU A 61 -7.89 8.39 0.59
N ALA A 62 -8.05 7.23 -0.05
CA ALA A 62 -7.33 6.03 0.31
C ALA A 62 -5.81 6.13 0.08
N ILE A 63 -5.39 6.76 -1.02
CA ILE A 63 -3.97 7.03 -1.30
C ILE A 63 -3.40 7.99 -0.25
N ALA A 64 -4.13 9.06 0.08
CA ALA A 64 -3.69 10.04 1.07
C ALA A 64 -3.61 9.45 2.48
N ASP A 65 -4.59 8.63 2.89
CA ASP A 65 -4.59 7.91 4.17
C ASP A 65 -3.42 6.94 4.28
N GLU A 66 -3.12 6.20 3.21
CA GLU A 66 -1.97 5.29 3.18
C GLU A 66 -0.65 6.04 3.39
N ILE A 67 -0.48 7.20 2.73
CA ILE A 67 0.73 8.03 2.85
C ILE A 67 0.87 8.67 4.23
N LEU A 68 -0.24 9.14 4.82
CA LEU A 68 -0.25 9.69 6.19
C LEU A 68 0.10 8.65 7.24
N ALA A 69 -0.30 7.39 7.01
CA ALA A 69 -0.01 6.28 7.92
C ALA A 69 1.44 5.79 7.84
N GLN A 70 2.23 6.20 6.82
CA GLN A 70 3.62 5.77 6.68
C GLN A 70 4.49 6.32 7.81
N PRO A 71 5.23 5.45 8.52
CA PRO A 71 6.26 5.89 9.46
C PRO A 71 7.38 6.67 8.76
N VAL A 72 8.11 7.49 9.52
CA VAL A 72 9.25 8.28 9.00
C VAL A 72 10.39 7.38 8.56
N ILE A 73 10.61 6.27 9.28
CA ILE A 73 11.65 5.29 9.04
C ILE A 73 10.98 3.99 8.64
N GLY A 74 11.41 3.41 7.52
CA GLY A 74 10.83 2.17 7.01
C GLY A 74 11.52 1.66 5.75
N TRP A 75 11.09 0.48 5.35
CA TRP A 75 11.46 -0.16 4.11
C TRP A 75 10.53 0.26 2.98
N ASP A 76 11.08 0.41 1.78
CA ASP A 76 10.33 0.67 0.55
C ASP A 76 10.27 -0.58 -0.33
N LEU A 77 9.09 -0.93 -0.84
CA LEU A 77 8.91 -2.00 -1.82
C LEU A 77 9.26 -1.48 -3.22
N VAL A 78 10.34 -2.00 -3.81
CA VAL A 78 10.78 -1.63 -5.17
C VAL A 78 10.11 -2.51 -6.22
N SER A 79 10.11 -3.83 -6.00
CA SER A 79 9.50 -4.77 -6.94
C SER A 79 8.99 -6.00 -6.22
N LEU A 80 7.92 -6.57 -6.78
CA LEU A 80 7.35 -7.83 -6.38
C LEU A 80 7.20 -8.70 -7.63
N LYS A 81 7.67 -9.94 -7.56
CA LYS A 81 7.37 -11.00 -8.53
C LYS A 81 6.73 -12.16 -7.78
N THR A 82 5.63 -12.69 -8.29
CA THR A 82 4.99 -13.89 -7.76
C THR A 82 4.88 -14.96 -8.82
N THR A 83 4.98 -16.22 -8.40
CA THR A 83 4.74 -17.39 -9.25
C THR A 83 3.64 -18.22 -8.59
N ILE A 84 2.54 -18.45 -9.30
CA ILE A 84 1.34 -19.11 -8.77
C ILE A 84 0.69 -19.88 -9.92
N GLY A 85 0.24 -21.10 -9.67
CA GLY A 85 -0.46 -21.89 -10.68
C GLY A 85 -0.80 -23.30 -10.21
N PRO A 86 -1.61 -24.05 -10.98
CA PRO A 86 -1.90 -25.45 -10.69
C PRO A 86 -0.59 -26.27 -10.63
N ASN A 87 -0.44 -27.10 -9.60
CA ASN A 87 0.75 -27.93 -9.36
C ASN A 87 2.07 -27.16 -9.26
N VAL A 88 2.02 -25.86 -8.97
CA VAL A 88 3.19 -25.02 -8.71
C VAL A 88 3.20 -24.64 -7.24
N LEU A 89 4.34 -24.80 -6.57
CA LEU A 89 4.53 -24.27 -5.23
C LEU A 89 4.54 -22.73 -5.31
N PRO A 90 3.61 -22.01 -4.66
CA PRO A 90 3.60 -20.56 -4.67
C PRO A 90 4.93 -19.99 -4.18
N ALA A 91 5.47 -19.02 -4.91
CA ALA A 91 6.71 -18.35 -4.57
C ALA A 91 6.62 -16.85 -4.83
N ALA A 92 7.38 -16.07 -4.07
CA ALA A 92 7.49 -14.63 -4.23
C ALA A 92 8.94 -14.18 -4.09
N MET A 93 9.33 -13.25 -4.94
CA MET A 93 10.60 -12.52 -4.87
C MET A 93 10.31 -11.04 -4.67
N VAL A 94 10.96 -10.44 -3.68
CA VAL A 94 10.83 -9.02 -3.36
C VAL A 94 12.19 -8.33 -3.46
N VAL A 95 12.17 -7.09 -3.93
CA VAL A 95 13.29 -6.16 -3.80
C VAL A 95 12.83 -5.01 -2.91
N LEU A 96 13.52 -4.82 -1.80
CA LEU A 96 13.25 -3.77 -0.83
C LEU A 96 14.44 -2.80 -0.74
N ILE A 97 14.18 -1.54 -0.38
CA ILE A 97 15.21 -0.59 0.05
C ILE A 97 15.05 -0.41 1.56
N SER A 98 16.12 -0.61 2.32
CA SER A 98 16.15 -0.34 3.76
C SER A 98 16.25 1.16 4.06
N PRO A 99 15.98 1.58 5.31
CA PRO A 99 16.12 2.98 5.71
C PRO A 99 17.50 3.61 5.45
N ASP A 100 18.56 2.81 5.42
CA ASP A 100 19.94 3.22 5.08
C ASP A 100 20.20 3.33 3.57
N GLY A 101 19.18 3.09 2.73
CA GLY A 101 19.26 3.15 1.27
C GLY A 101 19.79 1.88 0.61
N LYS A 102 20.07 0.81 1.36
CA LYS A 102 20.59 -0.44 0.79
C LYS A 102 19.46 -1.24 0.13
N LYS A 103 19.72 -1.75 -1.09
CA LYS A 103 18.81 -2.68 -1.77
C LYS A 103 19.04 -4.11 -1.27
N THR A 104 17.95 -4.78 -0.90
CA THR A 104 17.93 -6.18 -0.48
C THR A 104 16.96 -6.95 -1.35
N THR A 105 17.37 -8.13 -1.83
CA THR A 105 16.52 -9.05 -2.58
C THR A 105 16.35 -10.33 -1.77
N ALA A 106 15.11 -10.80 -1.65
CA ALA A 106 14.79 -12.07 -1.01
C ALA A 106 13.73 -12.81 -1.80
N GLU A 107 13.73 -14.14 -1.70
CA GLU A 107 12.78 -15.02 -2.36
C GLU A 107 12.38 -16.13 -1.40
N ALA A 108 11.08 -16.34 -1.26
CA ALA A 108 10.53 -17.40 -0.43
C ALA A 108 9.40 -18.14 -1.15
N ALA A 109 9.24 -19.40 -0.78
CA ALA A 109 8.07 -20.20 -1.13
C ALA A 109 7.04 -20.16 0.01
N GLY A 110 5.78 -20.43 -0.29
CA GLY A 110 4.72 -20.43 0.71
C GLY A 110 3.58 -21.38 0.35
N SER A 111 2.74 -21.65 1.34
CA SER A 111 1.49 -22.39 1.18
C SER A 111 0.46 -21.68 0.29
N SER A 112 0.59 -20.37 0.15
CA SER A 112 -0.20 -19.50 -0.71
C SER A 112 0.68 -18.36 -1.25
N SER A 113 0.19 -17.62 -2.23
CA SER A 113 0.89 -16.43 -2.74
C SER A 113 1.09 -15.37 -1.67
N THR A 114 0.07 -15.13 -0.83
CA THR A 114 0.16 -14.23 0.33
C THR A 114 1.21 -14.69 1.32
N ASP A 115 1.25 -15.99 1.63
CA ASP A 115 2.24 -16.57 2.54
C ASP A 115 3.66 -16.41 1.97
N ALA A 116 3.87 -16.71 0.69
CA ALA A 116 5.16 -16.54 0.02
C ALA A 116 5.63 -15.07 0.06
N ILE A 117 4.72 -14.11 -0.18
CA ILE A 117 5.01 -12.68 -0.08
C ILE A 117 5.45 -12.31 1.34
N CYS A 118 4.68 -12.72 2.36
CA CYS A 118 4.98 -12.44 3.75
C CYS A 118 6.33 -13.02 4.18
N GLN A 119 6.65 -14.24 3.73
CA GLN A 119 7.93 -14.89 4.02
C GLN A 119 9.09 -14.17 3.32
N ALA A 120 8.97 -13.83 2.04
CA ALA A 120 10.03 -13.12 1.32
C ALA A 120 10.31 -11.74 1.94
N ILE A 121 9.28 -11.02 2.35
CA ILE A 121 9.44 -9.75 3.08
C ILE A 121 10.08 -9.99 4.46
N THR A 122 9.68 -11.04 5.18
CA THR A 122 10.27 -11.39 6.48
C THR A 122 11.77 -11.69 6.33
N GLU A 123 12.15 -12.44 5.31
CA GLU A 123 13.55 -12.75 5.01
C GLU A 123 14.36 -11.50 4.63
N ALA A 124 13.80 -10.60 3.81
CA ALA A 124 14.47 -9.37 3.41
C ALA A 124 14.68 -8.40 4.59
N THR A 125 13.70 -8.31 5.49
CA THR A 125 13.71 -7.33 6.60
C THR A 125 14.32 -7.89 7.88
N GLY A 126 14.34 -9.21 8.05
CA GLY A 126 14.68 -9.90 9.30
C GLY A 126 13.64 -9.75 10.40
N ILE A 127 12.49 -9.11 10.14
CA ILE A 127 11.45 -8.84 11.14
C ILE A 127 10.27 -9.77 10.89
N ARG A 128 10.01 -10.64 11.88
CA ARG A 128 8.90 -11.60 11.81
C ARG A 128 7.67 -11.06 12.52
N ILE A 129 6.59 -10.86 11.76
CA ILE A 129 5.25 -10.54 12.28
C ILE A 129 4.24 -11.59 11.82
N PHE A 130 3.20 -11.84 12.61
CA PHE A 130 2.15 -12.82 12.27
C PHE A 130 0.97 -12.12 11.63
N LEU A 131 0.62 -12.50 10.39
CA LEU A 131 -0.62 -12.06 9.75
C LEU A 131 -1.81 -12.78 10.42
N LYS A 132 -2.69 -12.03 11.09
CA LYS A 132 -3.86 -12.55 11.82
C LYS A 132 -5.13 -12.52 10.98
N ASP A 133 -5.30 -11.43 10.23
CA ASP A 133 -6.49 -11.19 9.42
C ASP A 133 -6.12 -10.40 8.17
N PHE A 134 -6.84 -10.65 7.08
CA PHE A 134 -6.68 -9.97 5.80
C PHE A 134 -8.03 -9.88 5.10
N ASN A 135 -8.34 -8.67 4.60
CA ASN A 135 -9.46 -8.41 3.72
C ASN A 135 -9.01 -7.53 2.55
N PHE A 136 -9.57 -7.77 1.36
CA PHE A 136 -9.36 -6.94 0.18
C PHE A 136 -10.70 -6.44 -0.35
N SER A 137 -10.80 -5.13 -0.58
CA SER A 137 -12.01 -4.48 -1.10
C SER A 137 -11.67 -3.48 -2.19
N MET A 138 -12.52 -3.39 -3.21
CA MET A 138 -12.38 -2.41 -4.28
C MET A 138 -13.08 -1.10 -3.92
N PHE A 139 -12.48 0.05 -4.26
CA PHE A 139 -13.13 1.36 -4.08
C PHE A 139 -14.10 1.67 -5.21
N SER A 140 -13.73 1.29 -6.43
CA SER A 140 -14.53 1.51 -7.64
C SER A 140 -14.66 0.21 -8.43
N SER A 141 -15.52 0.21 -9.44
CA SER A 141 -15.71 -0.92 -10.34
C SER A 141 -14.74 -0.86 -11.53
N GLY A 142 -14.48 -2.02 -12.13
CA GLY A 142 -13.64 -2.17 -13.32
C GLY A 142 -12.32 -2.90 -13.06
N THR A 143 -11.72 -3.41 -14.14
CA THR A 143 -10.52 -4.27 -14.09
C THR A 143 -9.30 -3.58 -13.50
N ASN A 144 -9.18 -2.26 -13.70
CA ASN A 144 -8.05 -1.46 -13.20
C ASN A 144 -8.44 -0.64 -11.95
N ALA A 145 -9.56 -0.97 -11.30
CA ALA A 145 -10.00 -0.21 -10.14
C ALA A 145 -8.99 -0.32 -8.98
N LEU A 146 -8.89 0.75 -8.20
CA LEU A 146 -8.05 0.74 -7.02
C LEU A 146 -8.71 -0.13 -5.94
N GLY A 147 -7.97 -1.10 -5.42
CA GLY A 147 -8.36 -1.87 -4.25
C GLY A 147 -7.52 -1.52 -3.03
N GLN A 148 -8.03 -1.88 -1.86
CA GLN A 148 -7.36 -1.76 -0.57
C GLN A 148 -7.25 -3.13 0.10
N ALA A 149 -6.01 -3.51 0.40
CA ALA A 149 -5.73 -4.55 1.38
C ALA A 149 -5.79 -3.94 2.77
N SER A 150 -6.62 -4.50 3.65
CA SER A 150 -6.64 -4.23 5.09
C SER A 150 -6.11 -5.46 5.80
N ILE A 151 -5.07 -5.32 6.61
CA ILE A 151 -4.53 -6.44 7.39
C ILE A 151 -4.49 -6.13 8.88
N THR A 152 -4.60 -7.18 9.69
CA THR A 152 -4.19 -7.16 11.08
C THR A 152 -2.99 -8.08 11.23
N ALA A 153 -1.87 -7.52 11.69
CA ALA A 153 -0.67 -8.26 12.04
C ALA A 153 -0.43 -8.22 13.56
N GLU A 154 0.35 -9.17 14.06
CA GLU A 154 0.71 -9.27 15.47
C GLU A 154 2.23 -9.41 15.63
N TYR A 155 2.79 -8.62 16.53
CA TYR A 155 4.20 -8.66 16.92
C TYR A 155 4.30 -8.59 18.45
N HIS A 156 4.90 -9.60 19.08
CA HIS A 156 4.99 -9.73 20.54
C HIS A 156 3.66 -9.43 21.28
N ASN A 157 2.57 -10.12 20.89
CA ASN A 157 1.21 -9.94 21.43
C ASN A 157 0.60 -8.53 21.24
N ARG A 158 1.22 -7.66 20.44
CA ARG A 158 0.67 -6.35 20.07
C ARG A 158 0.17 -6.40 18.65
N GLN A 159 -1.07 -5.99 18.44
CA GLN A 159 -1.66 -5.91 17.12
C GLN A 159 -1.32 -4.59 16.42
N VAL A 160 -1.17 -4.68 15.10
CA VAL A 160 -1.03 -3.55 14.18
C VAL A 160 -2.03 -3.75 13.06
N ARG A 161 -2.84 -2.73 12.79
CA ARG A 161 -3.75 -2.72 11.65
C ARG A 161 -3.19 -1.79 10.60
N THR A 162 -3.09 -2.26 9.37
CA THR A 162 -2.58 -1.46 8.27
C THR A 162 -3.46 -1.60 7.04
N LYS A 163 -3.33 -0.61 6.17
CA LYS A 163 -4.03 -0.54 4.90
C LYS A 163 -3.03 -0.16 3.82
N ALA A 164 -3.16 -0.75 2.65
CA ALA A 164 -2.44 -0.30 1.47
C ALA A 164 -3.27 -0.51 0.21
N CYS A 165 -3.09 0.39 -0.75
CA CYS A 165 -3.88 0.44 -1.96
C CYS A 165 -3.04 0.07 -3.19
N SER A 166 -3.62 -0.73 -4.06
CA SER A 166 -3.08 -1.03 -5.39
C SER A 166 -4.19 -1.50 -6.31
N ILE A 167 -3.96 -1.36 -7.61
CA ILE A 167 -4.75 -2.02 -8.66
C ILE A 167 -4.49 -3.53 -8.70
N ASP A 168 -3.37 -3.98 -8.11
CA ASP A 168 -3.00 -5.39 -7.98
C ASP A 168 -3.16 -5.85 -6.52
N MET A 169 -3.99 -6.88 -6.32
CA MET A 169 -4.28 -7.41 -4.99
C MET A 169 -3.03 -7.90 -4.25
N LEU A 170 -2.12 -8.60 -4.92
CA LEU A 170 -0.91 -9.15 -4.30
C LEU A 170 0.08 -8.05 -3.95
N GLN A 171 0.18 -7.02 -4.78
CA GLN A 171 0.97 -5.84 -4.46
C GLN A 171 0.38 -5.07 -3.27
N ALA A 172 -0.95 -4.94 -3.19
CA ALA A 172 -1.61 -4.32 -2.03
C ALA A 172 -1.31 -5.10 -0.74
N VAL A 173 -1.36 -6.43 -0.80
CA VAL A 173 -0.96 -7.32 0.32
C VAL A 173 0.49 -7.07 0.74
N ALA A 174 1.42 -7.07 -0.22
CA ALA A 174 2.84 -6.85 0.06
C ALA A 174 3.08 -5.49 0.73
N LYS A 175 2.46 -4.42 0.20
CA LYS A 175 2.56 -3.07 0.76
C LYS A 175 1.96 -3.00 2.18
N ALA A 176 0.80 -3.60 2.40
CA ALA A 176 0.14 -3.58 3.72
C ALA A 176 0.96 -4.34 4.77
N TYR A 177 1.53 -5.49 4.40
CA TYR A 177 2.40 -6.26 5.28
C TYR A 177 3.71 -5.53 5.58
N LEU A 178 4.33 -4.92 4.57
CA LEU A 178 5.53 -4.09 4.76
C LEU A 178 5.25 -2.87 5.64
N MET A 179 4.08 -2.22 5.48
CA MET A 179 3.64 -1.14 6.37
C MET A 179 3.56 -1.61 7.83
N ALA A 180 3.05 -2.82 8.07
CA ALA A 180 2.97 -3.36 9.42
C ALA A 180 4.37 -3.59 10.01
N ILE A 181 5.33 -4.05 9.20
CA ILE A 181 6.74 -4.15 9.60
C ILE A 181 7.32 -2.77 9.90
N ASN A 182 7.08 -1.77 9.06
CA ASN A 182 7.59 -0.41 9.26
C ASN A 182 7.03 0.21 10.54
N ILE A 183 5.75 0.01 10.87
CA ILE A 183 5.17 0.48 12.12
C ILE A 183 5.78 -0.25 13.32
N VAL A 184 6.05 -1.55 13.20
CA VAL A 184 6.76 -2.30 14.25
C VAL A 184 8.18 -1.77 14.43
N LEU A 185 8.89 -1.51 13.34
CA LEU A 185 10.25 -0.97 13.34
C LEU A 185 10.30 0.41 14.02
N ASP A 186 9.43 1.34 13.63
CA ASP A 186 9.32 2.67 14.24
C ASP A 186 8.98 2.60 15.74
N ARG A 187 8.14 1.64 16.16
CA ARG A 187 7.85 1.41 17.58
C ARG A 187 9.04 0.87 18.36
N ILE A 188 9.86 0.02 17.75
CA ILE A 188 11.09 -0.51 18.37
C ILE A 188 12.11 0.61 18.53
N ASP A 189 12.29 1.41 17.48
CA ASP A 189 13.25 2.52 17.44
C ASP A 189 12.95 3.55 18.54
N ARG A 190 11.69 3.98 18.66
CA ARG A 190 11.24 4.90 19.73
C ARG A 190 11.31 4.33 21.15
N GLN A 191 11.50 3.03 21.33
CA GLN A 191 11.72 2.42 22.64
C GLN A 191 13.20 2.37 23.02
N LEU A 192 14.10 2.59 22.06
CA LEU A 192 15.55 2.62 22.26
C LEU A 192 16.07 4.05 22.54
N GLU A 193 15.31 5.08 22.16
CA GLU A 193 15.51 6.49 22.53
C GLU A 193 14.99 6.81 23.95
#